data_AF-A0A0E3Q1B2-F1
#
_entry.id   AF-A0A0E3Q1B2-F1
#
_cell.length_a   1.000
_cell.length_b   1.000
_cell.length_c   1.000
_cell.angle_alpha   90.00
_cell.angle_beta   90.00
_cell.angle_gamma   90.00
#
_symmetry.space_group_name_H-M   'P 1'
#
loop_
_entity.id
_entity.type
_entity.pdbx_description
1 polymer ?
#
loop_
_entity_poly.entity_id
_entity_poly.type
_entity_poly.pdbx_seq_one_letter_code
_entity_poly.pdbx_strand_id
1 'polypeptide(L)'
;MTKNITGLVKKVVLARHWVKGARVRSLLSLIFSAMLVMSNATPFVQVASAAAGDFSIDFIAAAPESYNHLTGGGAYDNRTIGVGKDVVESLQGGDFSCGDIVTFFALVTVDDTPKADNDEPQTIEMNFSFTADTTGQSGAAFGDIVSVGVNYGAVEDLIPGENTIDDGIIDDGGSVATLTSEALIGPLFQKSSELQGTVELTDLEAGEQVVVRIDVKLFCDPRSRPTGNLQAAVEDAYLTFIKGSIPATGDISVGQQTIPLKQINNLHNPDLKIQKTVNTTDGICPGVETLTVTMGDMVKYCFIVSNPGNAPLYNLKVVDDAGTPSNTVDDFTVTLSSGLTDEDNDGFADDLAAGATATGTALVTLSKVGTIVNNATATGDDSIIEPAKLNDHDIATVIVEGTPSYTIDKTVEGVTNPDNSPDADGIVDEVGDIIHYKIAVSNKGSVPLTNVTVTDPLLGTLNGPTGDNAPVNILNAGESWVFTGNIR
;
A
#
# COMPACT_ATOMS: atom_id res chain seq x y z
N MET A 1 -4.55 20.28 -50.85
CA MET A 1 -5.67 19.40 -51.25
C MET A 1 -6.21 18.73 -49.99
N THR A 2 -7.21 19.30 -49.31
CA THR A 2 -8.66 19.00 -49.42
C THR A 2 -9.10 17.54 -49.20
N LYS A 3 -9.73 17.29 -48.03
CA LYS A 3 -11.00 16.57 -47.72
C LYS A 3 -10.85 15.93 -46.31
N ASN A 4 -11.54 16.33 -45.23
CA ASN A 4 -12.97 16.50 -44.90
C ASN A 4 -13.86 15.27 -45.14
N ILE A 5 -14.40 14.69 -44.04
CA ILE A 5 -15.83 14.40 -43.70
C ILE A 5 -15.84 13.86 -42.24
N THR A 6 -16.32 14.59 -41.22
CA THR A 6 -17.68 14.71 -40.62
C THR A 6 -18.17 13.51 -39.78
N GLY A 7 -18.46 13.75 -38.50
CA GLY A 7 -19.27 12.91 -37.61
C GLY A 7 -19.70 13.67 -36.34
N LEU A 8 -20.98 14.05 -36.27
CA LEU A 8 -21.67 14.75 -35.17
C LEU A 8 -21.86 13.85 -33.94
N VAL A 9 -21.69 14.38 -32.71
CA VAL A 9 -22.61 14.15 -31.57
C VAL A 9 -22.67 15.41 -30.69
N LYS A 10 -23.89 15.95 -30.48
CA LYS A 10 -24.20 17.03 -29.53
C LYS A 10 -24.25 16.47 -28.11
N LYS A 11 -23.59 17.11 -27.14
CA LYS A 11 -23.87 16.96 -25.70
C LYS A 11 -24.33 18.32 -25.16
N VAL A 12 -25.53 18.34 -24.59
CA VAL A 12 -26.14 19.47 -23.90
C VAL A 12 -25.56 19.52 -22.48
N VAL A 13 -25.00 20.65 -22.08
CA VAL A 13 -24.60 20.93 -20.69
C VAL A 13 -25.39 22.16 -20.25
N LEU A 14 -26.26 21.98 -19.25
CA LEU A 14 -26.91 23.07 -18.53
C LEU A 14 -25.96 23.57 -17.44
N ALA A 15 -25.57 24.84 -17.53
CA ALA A 15 -24.88 25.56 -16.46
C ALA A 15 -25.92 26.29 -15.59
N ARG A 16 -25.88 26.11 -14.27
CA ARG A 16 -26.54 26.99 -13.30
C ARG A 16 -25.50 27.81 -12.55
N HIS A 17 -25.65 29.13 -12.65
CA HIS A 17 -24.83 30.13 -11.97
C HIS A 17 -25.15 30.20 -10.47
N TRP A 18 -24.09 30.33 -9.66
CA TRP A 18 -24.13 30.79 -8.27
C TRP A 18 -23.78 32.28 -8.23
N VAL A 19 -24.61 33.09 -7.55
CA VAL A 19 -24.31 34.50 -7.23
C VAL A 19 -24.18 34.62 -5.71
N LYS A 20 -22.99 35.02 -5.25
CA LYS A 20 -22.69 35.42 -3.87
C LYS A 20 -23.33 36.79 -3.57
N GLY A 21 -23.99 36.93 -2.43
CA GLY A 21 -24.54 38.20 -1.96
C GLY A 21 -24.16 38.47 -0.49
N ALA A 22 -23.28 39.46 -0.30
CA ALA A 22 -22.91 40.00 1.01
C ALA A 22 -24.00 40.93 1.57
N ARG A 23 -24.18 40.91 2.89
CA ARG A 23 -25.14 41.75 3.64
C ARG A 23 -24.61 43.18 3.82
N VAL A 24 -25.42 44.18 3.49
CA VAL A 24 -25.33 45.55 4.01
C VAL A 24 -26.71 45.97 4.54
N ARG A 25 -26.75 46.43 5.79
CA ARG A 25 -27.94 46.97 6.48
C ARG A 25 -28.21 48.41 6.03
N SER A 26 -29.48 48.80 5.86
CA SER A 26 -30.02 50.09 6.32
C SER A 26 -31.55 50.15 6.17
N LEU A 27 -32.18 50.81 7.15
CA LEU A 27 -33.60 51.05 7.37
C LEU A 27 -34.30 51.86 6.26
N LEU A 28 -35.61 51.64 6.05
CA LEU A 28 -36.65 52.66 6.27
C LEU A 28 -38.08 52.06 6.17
N SER A 29 -38.96 52.52 7.05
CA SER A 29 -40.38 52.19 7.21
C SER A 29 -41.27 53.14 6.41
N LEU A 30 -42.39 52.68 5.82
CA LEU A 30 -43.65 53.44 5.68
C LEU A 30 -44.83 52.58 5.16
N ILE A 31 -46.03 52.99 5.58
CA ILE A 31 -47.31 52.27 5.73
C ILE A 31 -48.31 52.57 4.58
N PHE A 32 -49.42 51.79 4.53
CA PHE A 32 -50.71 51.89 3.79
C PHE A 32 -50.80 51.04 2.51
N SER A 33 -51.87 50.31 2.17
CA SER A 33 -53.28 50.32 2.61
C SER A 33 -53.97 48.98 2.27
N ALA A 34 -55.07 48.68 2.96
CA ALA A 34 -55.91 47.49 2.85
C ALA A 34 -56.71 47.39 1.53
N MET A 35 -56.91 46.16 1.03
CA MET A 35 -58.09 45.80 0.25
C MET A 35 -58.48 44.34 0.54
N LEU A 36 -59.65 44.19 1.17
CA LEU A 36 -60.31 42.95 1.53
C LEU A 36 -60.94 42.32 0.28
N VAL A 37 -60.51 41.12 -0.09
CA VAL A 37 -61.24 40.25 -1.02
C VAL A 37 -61.58 38.97 -0.27
N MET A 38 -62.87 38.79 0.00
CA MET A 38 -63.42 37.53 0.48
C MET A 38 -63.53 36.57 -0.72
N SER A 39 -62.80 35.46 -0.70
CA SER A 39 -63.07 34.32 -1.59
C SER A 39 -62.92 33.01 -0.83
N ASN A 40 -64.07 32.37 -0.59
CA ASN A 40 -64.34 30.95 -0.33
C ASN A 40 -63.14 30.07 0.07
N ALA A 41 -62.97 29.87 1.37
CA ALA A 41 -62.13 28.81 1.93
C ALA A 41 -62.79 27.43 1.69
N THR A 42 -62.19 26.63 0.83
CA THR A 42 -62.24 25.17 0.96
C THR A 42 -61.50 24.77 2.23
N PRO A 43 -61.95 23.77 3.00
CA PRO A 43 -61.21 23.36 4.19
C PRO A 43 -59.85 22.82 3.75
N PHE A 44 -58.79 23.52 4.14
CA PHE A 44 -57.46 22.92 4.22
C PHE A 44 -57.58 21.76 5.22
N VAL A 45 -57.34 20.53 4.75
CA VAL A 45 -56.92 19.47 5.65
C VAL A 45 -55.54 19.88 6.12
N GLN A 46 -55.46 20.32 7.37
CA GLN A 46 -54.22 20.56 8.06
C GLN A 46 -53.56 19.20 8.21
N VAL A 47 -52.60 18.88 7.34
CA VAL A 47 -51.70 17.74 7.53
C VAL A 47 -51.02 18.01 8.86
N ALA A 48 -51.22 17.11 9.82
CA ALA A 48 -50.57 17.20 11.12
C ALA A 48 -49.07 17.34 10.88
N SER A 49 -48.49 18.42 11.41
CA SER A 49 -47.05 18.57 11.50
C SER A 49 -46.55 17.47 12.43
N ALA A 50 -45.82 16.48 11.91
CA ALA A 50 -44.89 15.75 12.76
C ALA A 50 -43.94 16.80 13.34
N ALA A 51 -43.85 16.85 14.65
CA ALA A 51 -42.98 17.79 15.31
C ALA A 51 -41.56 17.22 15.14
N ALA A 52 -40.69 17.97 14.49
CA ALA A 52 -39.23 17.83 14.60
C ALA A 52 -38.69 17.79 16.06
N GLY A 53 -39.56 17.81 17.08
CA GLY A 53 -39.24 17.74 18.50
C GLY A 53 -39.41 16.35 19.12
N ASP A 54 -39.72 15.32 18.34
CA ASP A 54 -39.90 13.95 18.84
C ASP A 54 -38.59 13.14 18.81
N PHE A 55 -37.52 13.65 18.18
CA PHE A 55 -36.22 12.98 18.12
C PHE A 55 -35.15 13.67 18.95
N SER A 56 -34.32 12.88 19.63
CA SER A 56 -33.05 13.30 20.22
C SER A 56 -31.93 12.44 19.67
N ILE A 57 -30.81 13.08 19.30
CA ILE A 57 -29.61 12.39 18.80
C ILE A 57 -28.45 12.73 19.72
N ASP A 58 -27.75 11.72 20.21
CA ASP A 58 -26.52 11.83 21.00
C ASP A 58 -25.35 11.16 20.27
N PHE A 59 -24.39 11.97 19.83
CA PHE A 59 -23.24 11.55 19.05
C PHE A 59 -21.99 11.47 19.93
N ILE A 60 -21.40 10.28 20.03
CA ILE A 60 -20.25 9.98 20.90
C ILE A 60 -19.30 8.96 20.23
N ALA A 61 -18.09 8.79 20.75
CA ALA A 61 -17.17 7.77 20.27
C ALA A 61 -17.17 6.56 21.20
N ALA A 62 -16.93 5.38 20.64
CA ALA A 62 -16.56 4.21 21.43
C ALA A 62 -15.28 4.50 22.19
N ALA A 63 -15.17 4.00 23.42
CA ALA A 63 -13.91 4.10 24.14
C ALA A 63 -12.83 3.27 23.43
N PRO A 64 -11.58 3.75 23.34
CA PRO A 64 -10.54 3.03 22.61
C PRO A 64 -10.23 1.65 23.21
N GLU A 65 -10.46 1.39 24.51
CA GLU A 65 -10.22 0.06 25.08
C GLU A 65 -11.43 -0.88 24.94
N SER A 66 -12.54 -0.44 24.33
CA SER A 66 -13.78 -1.24 24.25
C SER A 66 -13.90 -2.11 23.00
N TYR A 67 -13.01 -2.00 22.01
CA TYR A 67 -13.16 -2.71 20.74
C TYR A 67 -11.85 -2.98 20.03
N ASN A 68 -11.89 -3.85 19.03
CA ASN A 68 -10.76 -4.17 18.18
C ASN A 68 -10.58 -3.11 17.08
N HIS A 69 -9.48 -2.34 17.15
CA HIS A 69 -9.21 -1.25 16.21
C HIS A 69 -8.93 -1.72 14.78
N LEU A 70 -8.64 -3.01 14.57
CA LEU A 70 -8.44 -3.56 13.24
C LEU A 70 -9.76 -3.80 12.50
N THR A 71 -10.86 -3.98 13.23
CA THR A 71 -12.17 -4.38 12.68
C THR A 71 -13.34 -3.47 13.07
N GLY A 72 -13.15 -2.54 14.01
CA GLY A 72 -14.22 -1.72 14.58
C GLY A 72 -15.06 -2.47 15.62
N GLY A 73 -16.09 -1.83 16.17
CA GLY A 73 -17.05 -2.45 17.09
C GLY A 73 -17.28 -1.65 18.38
N GLY A 74 -17.35 -2.35 19.50
CA GLY A 74 -17.64 -1.77 20.81
C GLY A 74 -19.12 -1.70 21.16
N ALA A 75 -19.39 -1.46 22.43
CA ALA A 75 -20.72 -1.38 23.01
C ALA A 75 -21.02 0.06 23.46
N TYR A 76 -22.23 0.56 23.20
CA TYR A 76 -22.68 1.83 23.77
C TYR A 76 -23.16 1.64 25.22
N ASP A 77 -23.82 0.52 25.49
CA ASP A 77 -24.31 0.07 26.79
C ASP A 77 -25.09 1.18 27.52
N ASN A 78 -24.62 1.58 28.68
CA ASN A 78 -25.30 2.58 29.51
C ASN A 78 -24.66 3.96 29.37
N ARG A 79 -23.81 4.17 28.36
CA ARG A 79 -23.09 5.41 28.09
C ARG A 79 -22.15 5.81 29.23
N THR A 80 -21.53 4.87 29.94
CA THR A 80 -20.53 5.21 30.96
C THR A 80 -19.28 5.79 30.30
N ILE A 81 -18.96 7.03 30.66
CA ILE A 81 -17.84 7.76 30.03
C ILE A 81 -16.50 7.35 30.66
N GLY A 82 -15.56 6.91 29.83
CA GLY A 82 -14.18 6.64 30.22
C GLY A 82 -13.43 5.79 29.21
N VAL A 83 -12.10 5.89 29.18
CA VAL A 83 -11.25 5.17 28.20
C VAL A 83 -11.31 3.64 28.35
N GLY A 84 -11.54 3.14 29.57
CA GLY A 84 -11.78 1.72 29.88
C GLY A 84 -13.22 1.47 30.34
N LYS A 85 -14.15 2.17 29.66
CA LYS A 85 -15.61 2.12 29.84
C LYS A 85 -16.25 2.10 28.45
N ASP A 86 -17.54 2.34 28.36
CA ASP A 86 -18.31 2.14 27.13
C ASP A 86 -17.91 3.17 26.06
N VAL A 87 -17.90 4.45 26.43
CA VAL A 87 -17.81 5.57 25.48
C VAL A 87 -16.91 6.72 25.94
N VAL A 88 -16.50 7.59 25.03
CA VAL A 88 -15.72 8.80 25.31
C VAL A 88 -16.20 10.01 24.52
N GLU A 89 -16.14 11.18 25.14
CA GLU A 89 -16.49 12.47 24.50
C GLU A 89 -15.29 13.10 23.75
N SER A 90 -14.09 12.54 23.90
CA SER A 90 -12.94 12.89 23.08
C SER A 90 -11.91 11.78 23.08
N LEU A 91 -11.22 11.64 21.94
CA LEU A 91 -10.22 10.61 21.70
C LEU A 91 -8.80 11.20 21.81
N GLN A 92 -7.79 10.35 22.05
CA GLN A 92 -6.38 10.73 21.99
C GLN A 92 -5.65 9.92 20.92
N GLY A 93 -4.78 10.56 20.15
CA GLY A 93 -3.98 9.88 19.13
C GLY A 93 -3.08 8.79 19.69
N GLY A 94 -2.64 8.90 20.96
CA GLY A 94 -1.85 7.84 21.60
C GLY A 94 -2.58 6.52 21.82
N ASP A 95 -3.90 6.51 21.63
CA ASP A 95 -4.72 5.31 21.76
C ASP A 95 -4.91 4.59 20.42
N PHE A 96 -4.38 5.13 19.30
CA PHE A 96 -4.60 4.62 17.94
C PHE A 96 -3.29 4.52 17.16
N SER A 97 -3.31 3.62 16.18
CA SER A 97 -2.31 3.45 15.14
C SER A 97 -2.82 3.97 13.78
N CYS A 98 -1.89 4.31 12.90
CA CYS A 98 -2.23 4.58 11.51
C CYS A 98 -2.87 3.34 10.88
N GLY A 99 -3.99 3.57 10.19
CA GLY A 99 -4.77 2.51 9.56
C GLY A 99 -5.83 1.89 10.46
N ASP A 100 -5.90 2.26 11.74
CA ASP A 100 -6.96 1.83 12.65
C ASP A 100 -8.35 2.32 12.22
N ILE A 101 -9.36 1.57 12.64
CA ILE A 101 -10.76 1.96 12.60
C ILE A 101 -11.10 2.69 13.89
N VAL A 102 -11.76 3.84 13.75
CA VAL A 102 -12.32 4.61 14.86
C VAL A 102 -13.83 4.48 14.83
N THR A 103 -14.41 3.94 15.90
CA THR A 103 -15.86 3.74 16.00
C THR A 103 -16.56 4.92 16.68
N PHE A 104 -17.65 5.35 16.07
CA PHE A 104 -18.58 6.34 16.58
C PHE A 104 -19.99 5.77 16.74
N PHE A 105 -20.73 6.31 17.69
CA PHE A 105 -22.12 5.98 17.97
C PHE A 105 -23.01 7.20 17.84
N ALA A 106 -24.19 7.02 17.26
CA ALA A 106 -25.29 7.96 17.33
C ALA A 106 -26.49 7.27 17.98
N LEU A 107 -26.77 7.58 19.25
CA LEU A 107 -27.99 7.14 19.91
C LEU A 107 -29.15 8.01 19.45
N VAL A 108 -30.12 7.41 18.79
CA VAL A 108 -31.37 8.05 18.36
C VAL A 108 -32.46 7.64 19.33
N THR A 109 -33.07 8.60 20.01
CA THR A 109 -34.22 8.38 20.90
C THR A 109 -35.46 9.02 20.31
N VAL A 110 -36.54 8.24 20.24
CA VAL A 110 -37.86 8.71 19.83
C VAL A 110 -38.71 8.93 21.09
N ASP A 111 -39.26 10.14 21.25
CA ASP A 111 -40.07 10.52 22.40
C ASP A 111 -41.32 9.63 22.52
N ASP A 112 -41.60 9.16 23.74
CA ASP A 112 -42.78 8.38 24.10
C ASP A 112 -43.93 9.28 24.59
N THR A 113 -43.87 10.60 24.39
CA THR A 113 -45.01 11.45 24.78
C THR A 113 -46.19 11.22 23.84
N PRO A 114 -47.37 10.80 24.37
CA PRO A 114 -48.54 10.54 23.56
C PRO A 114 -49.19 11.87 23.14
N LYS A 115 -48.60 12.54 22.15
CA LYS A 115 -49.30 13.54 21.35
C LYS A 115 -49.88 12.87 20.11
N ALA A 116 -50.86 12.02 20.39
CA ALA A 116 -51.78 11.33 19.49
C ALA A 116 -51.26 10.07 18.77
N ASP A 117 -51.19 8.94 19.50
CA ASP A 117 -51.46 7.54 19.07
C ASP A 117 -51.27 7.14 17.59
N ASN A 118 -50.20 7.56 16.89
CA ASN A 118 -50.06 7.23 15.46
C ASN A 118 -48.64 7.21 14.89
N ASP A 119 -47.59 6.97 15.67
CA ASP A 119 -46.23 6.87 15.11
C ASP A 119 -46.03 5.50 14.45
N GLU A 120 -46.58 5.38 13.23
CA GLU A 120 -46.12 4.40 12.25
C GLU A 120 -44.61 4.56 12.04
N PRO A 121 -43.89 3.48 11.69
CA PRO A 121 -42.45 3.47 11.50
C PRO A 121 -41.93 4.69 10.73
N GLN A 122 -40.94 5.36 11.32
CA GLN A 122 -40.34 6.58 10.78
C GLN A 122 -38.99 6.27 10.14
N THR A 123 -38.54 7.15 9.26
CA THR A 123 -37.19 7.09 8.68
C THR A 123 -36.54 8.45 8.78
N ILE A 124 -35.30 8.46 9.27
CA ILE A 124 -34.48 9.65 9.35
C ILE A 124 -33.20 9.48 8.53
N GLU A 125 -32.67 10.58 8.03
CA GLU A 125 -31.31 10.67 7.52
C GLU A 125 -30.46 11.52 8.46
N MET A 126 -29.23 11.10 8.74
CA MET A 126 -28.25 11.82 9.53
C MET A 126 -27.01 12.06 8.68
N ASN A 127 -26.51 13.30 8.66
CA ASN A 127 -25.28 13.64 7.96
C ASN A 127 -24.13 13.83 8.95
N PHE A 128 -23.05 13.10 8.71
CA PHE A 128 -21.84 13.14 9.49
C PHE A 128 -20.69 13.76 8.68
N SER A 129 -19.81 14.46 9.39
CA SER A 129 -18.58 15.00 8.83
C SER A 129 -17.39 14.49 9.63
N PHE A 130 -16.30 14.19 8.92
CA PHE A 130 -15.04 13.76 9.50
C PHE A 130 -13.90 14.52 8.83
N THR A 131 -13.05 15.19 9.61
CA THR A 131 -11.93 15.95 9.04
C THR A 131 -10.96 15.03 8.30
N ALA A 132 -10.65 15.34 7.05
CA ALA A 132 -9.72 14.57 6.22
C ALA A 132 -8.33 15.22 6.11
N ASP A 133 -8.01 16.12 7.05
CA ASP A 133 -6.66 16.63 7.31
C ASP A 133 -6.57 17.13 8.75
N THR A 134 -5.39 16.99 9.34
CA THR A 134 -5.11 17.49 10.68
C THR A 134 -5.10 19.01 10.72
N THR A 135 -5.48 19.56 11.88
CA THR A 135 -5.41 21.02 12.12
C THR A 135 -3.99 21.59 12.18
N GLY A 136 -2.97 20.76 12.41
CA GLY A 136 -1.55 21.15 12.50
C GLY A 136 -0.76 20.86 11.23
N GLN A 137 0.27 20.03 11.36
CA GLN A 137 1.02 19.50 10.22
C GLN A 137 0.25 18.35 9.62
N SER A 138 -0.13 18.45 8.34
CA SER A 138 -0.86 17.44 7.58
C SER A 138 -0.18 16.07 7.59
N GLY A 139 -1.00 15.01 7.52
CA GLY A 139 -0.51 13.63 7.45
C GLY A 139 -1.38 12.57 8.15
N ALA A 140 -2.51 12.95 8.75
CA ALA A 140 -3.54 12.02 9.22
C ALA A 140 -4.93 12.52 8.81
N ALA A 141 -5.86 11.60 8.58
CA ALA A 141 -7.20 11.91 8.06
C ALA A 141 -8.19 10.79 8.40
N PHE A 142 -9.44 11.14 8.71
CA PHE A 142 -10.55 10.20 8.50
C PHE A 142 -10.83 10.15 6.99
N GLY A 143 -10.72 8.97 6.39
CA GLY A 143 -10.67 8.86 4.93
C GLY A 143 -11.71 7.94 4.29
N ASP A 144 -12.33 7.06 5.05
CA ASP A 144 -13.32 6.10 4.55
C ASP A 144 -14.27 5.65 5.69
N ILE A 145 -15.56 5.49 5.40
CA ILE A 145 -16.55 4.90 6.29
C ILE A 145 -16.68 3.42 5.94
N VAL A 146 -15.98 2.57 6.69
CA VAL A 146 -15.86 1.14 6.40
C VAL A 146 -17.11 0.34 6.78
N SER A 147 -17.88 0.83 7.77
CA SER A 147 -19.11 0.16 8.21
C SER A 147 -20.12 1.12 8.81
N VAL A 148 -21.40 0.87 8.54
CA VAL A 148 -22.54 1.50 9.21
C VAL A 148 -23.58 0.42 9.49
N GLY A 149 -24.15 0.44 10.69
CA GLY A 149 -25.23 -0.46 11.07
C GLY A 149 -25.84 -0.08 12.40
N VAL A 150 -26.99 -0.67 12.72
CA VAL A 150 -27.49 -0.63 14.11
C VAL A 150 -26.62 -1.60 14.92
N ASN A 151 -26.23 -1.19 16.13
CA ASN A 151 -25.29 -1.94 16.95
C ASN A 151 -25.95 -3.13 17.67
N TYR A 152 -26.71 -3.96 16.93
CA TYR A 152 -27.42 -5.10 17.49
C TYR A 152 -26.52 -6.28 17.84
N GLY A 153 -26.99 -7.02 18.84
CA GLY A 153 -26.56 -8.39 19.08
C GLY A 153 -25.22 -8.46 19.79
N ALA A 154 -24.42 -9.45 19.41
CA ALA A 154 -23.12 -9.65 20.03
C ALA A 154 -22.14 -8.59 19.53
N VAL A 155 -21.60 -7.79 20.45
CA VAL A 155 -20.55 -6.82 20.20
C VAL A 155 -19.23 -7.34 20.76
N GLU A 156 -18.14 -7.04 20.06
CA GLU A 156 -16.80 -7.31 20.58
C GLU A 156 -16.47 -6.23 21.60
N ASP A 157 -16.72 -6.54 22.88
CA ASP A 157 -16.28 -5.73 24.01
C ASP A 157 -14.99 -6.31 24.60
N LEU A 158 -13.94 -5.50 24.59
CA LEU A 158 -12.62 -5.86 25.11
C LEU A 158 -12.42 -5.47 26.58
N ILE A 159 -13.40 -4.83 27.23
CA ILE A 159 -13.31 -4.41 28.62
C ILE A 159 -13.56 -5.60 29.56
N PRO A 160 -12.63 -5.92 30.48
CA PRO A 160 -12.81 -7.06 31.38
C PRO A 160 -13.99 -6.89 32.35
N GLY A 161 -14.96 -7.80 32.25
CA GLY A 161 -16.07 -7.93 33.20
C GLY A 161 -17.39 -7.32 32.75
N GLU A 162 -17.40 -6.66 31.59
CA GLU A 162 -18.62 -6.27 30.88
C GLU A 162 -19.16 -7.46 30.06
N ASN A 163 -20.39 -7.31 29.57
CA ASN A 163 -21.02 -8.32 28.73
C ASN A 163 -20.73 -8.03 27.24
N THR A 164 -21.09 -8.95 26.35
CA THR A 164 -20.79 -8.80 24.90
C THR A 164 -22.04 -8.45 24.10
N ILE A 165 -22.98 -7.69 24.67
CA ILE A 165 -24.25 -7.29 24.05
C ILE A 165 -24.41 -5.79 24.30
N ASP A 166 -24.82 -5.04 23.27
CA ASP A 166 -25.12 -3.63 23.48
C ASP A 166 -26.46 -3.46 24.22
N ASP A 167 -26.38 -3.19 25.52
CA ASP A 167 -27.55 -2.99 26.39
C ASP A 167 -28.17 -1.58 26.24
N GLY A 168 -27.59 -0.71 25.40
CA GLY A 168 -28.05 0.65 25.15
C GLY A 168 -29.23 0.78 24.19
N ILE A 169 -29.70 -0.34 23.65
CA ILE A 169 -30.75 -0.38 22.65
C ILE A 169 -32.10 -0.78 23.26
N ILE A 170 -33.13 0.02 22.98
CA ILE A 170 -34.54 -0.28 23.25
C ILE A 170 -35.25 -0.24 21.90
N ASP A 171 -35.32 -1.37 21.22
CA ASP A 171 -35.89 -1.51 19.88
C ASP A 171 -36.51 -2.90 19.73
N ASP A 172 -37.46 -3.05 18.81
CA ASP A 172 -38.17 -4.31 18.60
C ASP A 172 -37.41 -5.33 17.70
N GLY A 173 -36.26 -4.93 17.17
CA GLY A 173 -35.38 -5.67 16.27
C GLY A 173 -35.57 -5.37 14.78
N GLY A 174 -36.41 -4.38 14.43
CA GLY A 174 -36.73 -3.99 13.07
C GLY A 174 -35.82 -2.91 12.46
N SER A 175 -35.19 -2.08 13.30
CA SER A 175 -34.36 -0.96 12.85
C SER A 175 -33.18 -1.35 11.95
N VAL A 176 -32.96 -0.55 10.90
CA VAL A 176 -31.83 -0.73 9.97
C VAL A 176 -31.16 0.60 9.69
N ALA A 177 -29.85 0.66 9.90
CA ALA A 177 -29.01 1.79 9.51
C ALA A 177 -28.19 1.45 8.25
N THR A 178 -28.22 2.31 7.25
CA THR A 178 -27.55 2.12 5.96
C THR A 178 -26.79 3.39 5.56
N LEU A 179 -25.53 3.25 5.16
CA LEU A 179 -24.78 4.32 4.51
C LEU A 179 -25.34 4.54 3.09
N THR A 180 -26.04 5.66 2.86
CA THR A 180 -26.68 5.96 1.57
C THR A 180 -25.80 6.82 0.67
N SER A 181 -24.88 7.58 1.26
CA SER A 181 -23.92 8.40 0.52
C SER A 181 -22.63 8.55 1.30
N GLU A 182 -21.53 8.58 0.58
CA GLU A 182 -20.21 8.94 1.09
C GLU A 182 -19.48 9.81 0.06
N ALA A 183 -18.85 10.89 0.52
CA ALA A 183 -18.13 11.81 -0.34
C ALA A 183 -16.93 12.42 0.38
N LEU A 184 -15.74 12.24 -0.20
CA LEU A 184 -14.55 12.98 0.21
C LEU A 184 -14.48 14.33 -0.52
N ILE A 185 -14.60 15.42 0.24
CA ILE A 185 -14.55 16.80 -0.25
C ILE A 185 -13.09 17.29 -0.25
N GLY A 186 -12.45 17.19 -1.41
CA GLY A 186 -11.02 17.45 -1.59
C GLY A 186 -10.15 16.21 -1.36
N PRO A 187 -8.83 16.28 -1.57
CA PRO A 187 -7.96 15.12 -1.37
C PRO A 187 -7.60 14.94 0.11
N LEU A 188 -7.28 13.70 0.51
CA LEU A 188 -6.72 13.42 1.84
C LEU A 188 -5.47 14.27 2.11
N PHE A 189 -5.29 14.66 3.38
CA PHE A 189 -4.15 15.42 3.87
C PHE A 189 -4.01 16.83 3.26
N GLN A 190 -5.13 17.39 2.80
CA GLN A 190 -5.21 18.78 2.35
C GLN A 190 -6.09 19.59 3.29
N LYS A 191 -5.63 20.79 3.64
CA LYS A 191 -6.37 21.69 4.54
C LYS A 191 -7.81 21.90 4.07
N SER A 192 -8.72 21.78 5.04
CA SER A 192 -10.17 21.89 4.85
C SER A 192 -10.79 20.77 4.02
N SER A 193 -10.08 19.67 3.79
CA SER A 193 -10.71 18.46 3.27
C SER A 193 -11.47 17.72 4.36
N GLU A 194 -12.56 17.08 3.96
CA GLU A 194 -13.55 16.49 4.85
C GLU A 194 -14.20 15.30 4.17
N LEU A 195 -14.38 14.21 4.91
CA LEU A 195 -15.19 13.07 4.54
C LEU A 195 -16.61 13.30 5.04
N GLN A 196 -17.60 13.17 4.17
CA GLN A 196 -19.01 13.33 4.50
C GLN A 196 -19.75 12.02 4.27
N GLY A 197 -20.55 11.61 5.24
CA GLY A 197 -21.38 10.40 5.17
C GLY A 197 -22.84 10.71 5.49
N THR A 198 -23.77 10.15 4.72
CA THR A 198 -25.20 10.20 5.00
C THR A 198 -25.67 8.80 5.39
N VAL A 199 -26.26 8.69 6.58
CA VAL A 199 -26.82 7.43 7.10
C VAL A 199 -28.33 7.54 7.15
N GLU A 200 -29.03 6.62 6.50
CA GLU A 200 -30.47 6.42 6.64
C GLU A 200 -30.74 5.41 7.75
N LEU A 201 -31.61 5.77 8.69
CA LEU A 201 -32.09 4.90 9.76
C LEU A 201 -33.61 4.72 9.61
N THR A 202 -34.04 3.49 9.37
CA THR A 202 -35.44 3.11 9.14
C THR A 202 -36.00 2.35 10.34
N ASP A 203 -37.34 2.31 10.42
CA ASP A 203 -38.10 1.53 11.41
C ASP A 203 -37.97 2.10 12.82
N LEU A 204 -38.21 3.42 12.93
CA LEU A 204 -38.20 4.12 14.21
C LEU A 204 -39.62 4.32 14.74
N GLU A 205 -39.93 3.70 15.86
CA GLU A 205 -41.18 3.81 16.59
C GLU A 205 -41.07 4.65 17.86
N ALA A 206 -42.23 5.09 18.38
CA ALA A 206 -42.29 5.85 19.62
C ALA A 206 -41.74 5.04 20.80
N GLY A 207 -40.87 5.68 21.59
CA GLY A 207 -40.22 5.08 22.76
C GLY A 207 -38.94 4.30 22.46
N GLU A 208 -38.54 4.21 21.19
CA GLU A 208 -37.32 3.50 20.82
C GLU A 208 -36.04 4.28 21.10
N GLN A 209 -34.98 3.52 21.37
CA GLN A 209 -33.61 3.96 21.55
C GLN A 209 -32.71 3.09 20.67
N VAL A 210 -32.25 3.64 19.56
CA VAL A 210 -31.49 2.90 18.55
C VAL A 210 -30.08 3.45 18.47
N VAL A 211 -29.08 2.58 18.65
CA VAL A 211 -27.66 2.95 18.56
C VAL A 211 -27.16 2.66 17.15
N VAL A 212 -26.85 3.71 16.40
CA VAL A 212 -26.19 3.58 15.09
C VAL A 212 -24.68 3.59 15.28
N ARG A 213 -24.00 2.53 14.84
CA ARG A 213 -22.55 2.43 14.79
C ARG A 213 -22.02 2.88 13.44
N ILE A 214 -20.96 3.69 13.46
CA ILE A 214 -20.26 4.21 12.29
C ILE A 214 -18.77 3.97 12.51
N ASP A 215 -18.20 3.07 11.72
CA ASP A 215 -16.79 2.71 11.76
C ASP A 215 -16.05 3.48 10.67
N VAL A 216 -15.06 4.29 11.06
CA VAL A 216 -14.36 5.21 10.14
C VAL A 216 -12.87 4.96 10.18
N LYS A 217 -12.27 4.75 9.01
CA LYS A 217 -10.85 4.46 8.90
C LYS A 217 -9.98 5.71 9.05
N LEU A 218 -8.94 5.60 9.87
CA LEU A 218 -7.90 6.59 10.07
C LEU A 218 -6.71 6.33 9.12
N PHE A 219 -6.56 7.17 8.09
CA PHE A 219 -5.43 7.11 7.17
C PHE A 219 -4.28 8.00 7.62
N CYS A 220 -3.07 7.57 7.30
CA CYS A 220 -1.87 8.36 7.47
C CYS A 220 -1.05 8.44 6.18
N ASP A 221 -0.40 9.59 5.95
CA ASP A 221 0.55 9.73 4.86
C ASP A 221 1.89 9.10 5.27
N PRO A 222 2.37 8.04 4.58
CA PRO A 222 3.62 7.39 4.92
C PRO A 222 4.79 8.40 4.95
N ARG A 223 5.60 8.35 6.00
CA ARG A 223 6.76 9.25 6.23
C ARG A 223 6.40 10.71 6.57
N SER A 224 5.12 11.04 6.72
CA SER A 224 4.71 12.31 7.34
C SER A 224 4.89 12.27 8.87
N ARG A 225 4.76 13.43 9.52
CA ARG A 225 4.79 13.56 10.99
C ARG A 225 3.60 14.44 11.40
N PRO A 226 2.38 13.90 11.40
CA PRO A 226 1.20 14.71 11.57
C PRO A 226 1.13 15.31 12.98
N THR A 227 0.55 16.50 13.11
CA THR A 227 0.36 17.15 14.42
C THR A 227 -0.99 17.84 14.50
N GLY A 228 -1.44 18.17 15.71
CA GLY A 228 -2.73 18.80 15.93
C GLY A 228 -3.81 17.77 16.23
N ASN A 229 -5.01 17.99 15.70
CA ASN A 229 -6.22 17.23 15.97
C ASN A 229 -6.99 16.90 14.69
N LEU A 230 -7.83 15.87 14.76
CA LEU A 230 -8.95 15.57 13.85
C LEU A 230 -10.28 15.74 14.61
N GLN A 231 -11.39 15.72 13.88
CA GLN A 231 -12.73 15.87 14.45
C GLN A 231 -13.76 15.08 13.63
N ALA A 232 -14.69 14.44 14.34
CA ALA A 232 -15.96 13.96 13.80
C ALA A 232 -17.11 14.86 14.27
N ALA A 233 -18.18 14.98 13.50
CA ALA A 233 -19.38 15.70 13.89
C ALA A 233 -20.64 15.08 13.25
N VAL A 234 -21.77 15.27 13.91
CA VAL A 234 -23.10 15.18 13.28
C VAL A 234 -23.52 16.60 12.91
N GLU A 235 -23.72 16.84 11.62
CA GLU A 235 -23.95 18.19 11.07
C GLU A 235 -25.43 18.56 11.08
N ASP A 236 -26.27 17.64 10.61
CA ASP A 236 -27.72 17.78 10.59
C ASP A 236 -28.41 16.41 10.48
N ALA A 237 -29.72 16.40 10.69
CA ALA A 237 -30.56 15.23 10.52
C ALA A 237 -31.95 15.64 10.03
N TYR A 238 -32.62 14.75 9.31
CA TYR A 238 -33.91 15.00 8.66
C TYR A 238 -34.84 13.80 8.78
N LEU A 239 -36.09 14.00 9.18
CA LEU A 239 -37.17 13.04 8.97
C LEU A 239 -37.50 12.98 7.46
N THR A 240 -37.33 11.81 6.85
CA THR A 240 -37.53 11.61 5.40
C THR A 240 -38.79 10.82 5.08
N PHE A 241 -39.29 10.00 6.01
CA PHE A 241 -40.50 9.22 5.82
C PHE A 241 -41.30 9.08 7.12
N ILE A 242 -42.61 9.25 7.02
CA ILE A 242 -43.57 9.01 8.11
C ILE A 242 -44.95 8.68 7.51
N LYS A 243 -45.64 7.68 8.07
CA LYS A 243 -47.05 7.36 7.72
C LYS A 243 -47.30 7.18 6.20
N GLY A 244 -46.37 6.56 5.47
CA GLY A 244 -46.53 6.37 4.03
C GLY A 244 -46.31 7.62 3.17
N SER A 245 -45.71 8.67 3.73
CA SER A 245 -45.52 9.96 3.04
C SER A 245 -44.20 10.64 3.41
N ILE A 246 -43.75 11.54 2.53
CA ILE A 246 -42.59 12.41 2.77
C ILE A 246 -43.09 13.66 3.52
N PRO A 247 -42.50 14.01 4.69
CA PRO A 247 -42.95 15.15 5.47
C PRO A 247 -42.64 16.49 4.77
N ALA A 248 -43.44 17.52 5.08
CA ALA A 248 -43.28 18.86 4.50
C ALA A 248 -42.10 19.66 5.08
N THR A 249 -41.71 19.35 6.32
CA THR A 249 -40.51 19.84 7.04
C THR A 249 -39.96 18.68 7.86
N GLY A 250 -38.67 18.42 7.78
CA GLY A 250 -38.05 17.26 8.43
C GLY A 250 -36.89 17.57 9.36
N ASP A 251 -36.40 18.81 9.44
CA ASP A 251 -35.18 19.15 10.18
C ASP A 251 -35.24 18.70 11.65
N ILE A 252 -34.38 17.77 12.05
CA ILE A 252 -34.21 17.31 13.43
C ILE A 252 -33.08 18.11 14.06
N SER A 253 -33.28 18.60 15.29
CA SER A 253 -32.24 19.37 15.97
C SER A 253 -31.16 18.45 16.56
N VAL A 254 -29.98 18.46 15.96
CA VAL A 254 -28.80 17.75 16.48
C VAL A 254 -27.91 18.61 17.37
N GLY A 255 -28.16 19.93 17.46
CA GLY A 255 -27.26 20.84 18.19
C GLY A 255 -25.87 20.93 17.57
N GLN A 256 -24.86 21.33 18.35
CA GLN A 256 -23.45 21.23 17.94
C GLN A 256 -22.79 20.10 18.70
N GLN A 257 -22.59 18.97 18.03
CA GLN A 257 -21.98 17.79 18.61
C GLN A 257 -20.74 17.42 17.80
N THR A 258 -19.57 17.52 18.43
CA THR A 258 -18.31 17.19 17.80
C THR A 258 -17.46 16.34 18.74
N ILE A 259 -16.71 15.41 18.16
CA ILE A 259 -15.81 14.51 18.89
C ILE A 259 -14.41 14.74 18.36
N PRO A 260 -13.55 15.42 19.14
CA PRO A 260 -12.18 15.65 18.72
C PRO A 260 -11.29 14.43 19.00
N LEU A 261 -10.48 14.06 18.01
CA LEU A 261 -9.31 13.19 18.17
C LEU A 261 -8.07 14.06 18.33
N LYS A 262 -7.58 14.15 19.57
CA LYS A 262 -6.54 15.11 19.97
C LYS A 262 -5.15 14.50 19.89
N GLN A 263 -4.12 15.34 19.88
CA GLN A 263 -2.72 14.90 19.99
C GLN A 263 -2.30 13.89 18.92
N ILE A 264 -2.62 14.17 17.66
CA ILE A 264 -2.31 13.32 16.50
C ILE A 264 -0.80 13.02 16.39
N ASN A 265 0.06 13.87 16.95
CA ASN A 265 1.49 13.63 17.04
C ASN A 265 1.89 12.41 17.90
N ASN A 266 0.95 11.82 18.62
CA ASN A 266 1.15 10.61 19.43
C ASN A 266 0.62 9.34 18.74
N LEU A 267 0.06 9.43 17.52
CA LEU A 267 -0.35 8.24 16.76
C LEU A 267 0.79 7.23 16.64
N HIS A 268 0.45 5.96 16.76
CA HIS A 268 1.38 4.87 16.52
C HIS A 268 1.48 4.59 15.01
N ASN A 269 2.69 4.59 14.47
CA ASN A 269 2.91 4.44 13.04
C ASN A 269 3.90 3.30 12.79
N PRO A 270 3.66 2.42 11.83
CA PRO A 270 4.69 1.53 11.35
C PRO A 270 5.71 2.31 10.50
N ASP A 271 6.92 1.79 10.40
CA ASP A 271 7.90 2.24 9.40
C ASP A 271 8.55 0.99 8.78
N LEU A 272 9.11 1.14 7.58
CA LEU A 272 9.73 0.05 6.86
C LEU A 272 11.12 0.47 6.41
N LYS A 273 12.10 -0.33 6.82
CA LYS A 273 13.50 -0.21 6.37
C LYS A 273 14.03 -1.55 5.93
N ILE A 274 14.73 -1.57 4.81
CA ILE A 274 15.50 -2.75 4.38
C ILE A 274 16.98 -2.42 4.29
N GLN A 275 17.82 -3.36 4.73
CA GLN A 275 19.25 -3.39 4.48
C GLN A 275 19.58 -4.65 3.67
N LYS A 276 20.28 -4.47 2.56
CA LYS A 276 20.79 -5.53 1.70
C LYS A 276 22.30 -5.44 1.65
N THR A 277 22.95 -6.55 1.99
CA THR A 277 24.41 -6.66 1.91
C THR A 277 24.80 -7.95 1.21
N VAL A 278 26.08 -8.08 0.84
CA VAL A 278 26.62 -9.28 0.20
C VAL A 278 27.86 -9.78 0.93
N ASN A 279 28.04 -11.10 0.99
CA ASN A 279 29.20 -11.75 1.57
C ASN A 279 29.60 -12.97 0.72
N THR A 280 30.75 -13.56 1.04
CA THR A 280 31.15 -14.89 0.55
C THR A 280 30.14 -15.96 0.96
N THR A 281 30.14 -17.11 0.27
CA THR A 281 29.17 -18.21 0.51
C THR A 281 29.06 -18.60 1.98
N ASP A 282 30.18 -18.69 2.70
CA ASP A 282 30.22 -19.09 4.12
C ASP A 282 30.22 -17.90 5.08
N GLY A 283 30.10 -16.67 4.56
CA GLY A 283 30.07 -15.46 5.36
C GLY A 283 28.82 -15.37 6.25
N ILE A 284 28.96 -14.59 7.33
CA ILE A 284 27.89 -14.26 8.28
C ILE A 284 27.26 -12.92 7.88
N CYS A 285 25.96 -12.76 8.11
CA CYS A 285 25.23 -11.52 7.88
C CYS A 285 25.29 -10.58 9.11
N PRO A 286 25.23 -9.24 8.93
CA PRO A 286 25.27 -8.53 7.64
C PRO A 286 26.64 -8.64 6.97
N GLY A 287 26.64 -8.57 5.64
CA GLY A 287 27.84 -8.56 4.81
C GLY A 287 28.39 -7.16 4.59
N VAL A 288 28.90 -6.92 3.37
CA VAL A 288 29.41 -5.62 2.89
C VAL A 288 28.52 -5.10 1.75
N GLU A 289 28.58 -3.80 1.50
CA GLU A 289 27.85 -3.14 0.39
C GLU A 289 28.45 -3.47 -0.99
N THR A 290 29.75 -3.77 -1.03
CA THR A 290 30.45 -4.13 -2.27
C THR A 290 31.42 -5.26 -2.01
N LEU A 291 31.28 -6.34 -2.77
CA LEU A 291 32.18 -7.50 -2.72
C LEU A 291 32.84 -7.71 -4.08
N THR A 292 34.14 -8.01 -4.09
CA THR A 292 34.85 -8.44 -5.31
C THR A 292 35.10 -9.94 -5.25
N VAL A 293 34.72 -10.65 -6.31
CA VAL A 293 34.86 -12.11 -6.44
C VAL A 293 35.30 -12.50 -7.85
N THR A 294 35.63 -13.77 -8.07
CA THR A 294 35.96 -14.29 -9.39
C THR A 294 34.73 -14.88 -10.09
N MET A 295 34.69 -14.86 -11.41
CA MET A 295 33.64 -15.54 -12.18
C MET A 295 33.55 -17.02 -11.82
N GLY A 296 32.34 -17.48 -11.54
CA GLY A 296 32.03 -18.83 -11.07
C GLY A 296 31.86 -18.93 -9.55
N ASP A 297 32.29 -17.91 -8.79
CA ASP A 297 32.09 -17.88 -7.35
C ASP A 297 30.60 -17.76 -7.00
N MET A 298 30.25 -18.35 -5.86
CA MET A 298 28.94 -18.19 -5.24
C MET A 298 29.02 -17.13 -4.13
N VAL A 299 28.05 -16.25 -4.09
CA VAL A 299 27.90 -15.19 -3.08
C VAL A 299 26.62 -15.39 -2.28
N LYS A 300 26.61 -14.86 -1.05
CA LYS A 300 25.45 -14.82 -0.18
C LYS A 300 24.95 -13.38 -0.06
N TYR A 301 23.75 -13.11 -0.54
CA TYR A 301 23.02 -11.90 -0.24
C TYR A 301 22.34 -12.04 1.13
N CYS A 302 22.42 -11.00 1.93
CA CYS A 302 21.88 -10.90 3.28
C CYS A 302 20.83 -9.79 3.29
N PHE A 303 19.65 -10.08 3.83
CA PHE A 303 18.54 -9.15 3.93
C PHE A 303 18.17 -8.97 5.40
N ILE A 304 18.08 -7.73 5.84
CA ILE A 304 17.59 -7.36 7.17
C ILE A 304 16.49 -6.33 6.95
N VAL A 305 15.26 -6.70 7.25
CA VAL A 305 14.12 -5.78 7.26
C VAL A 305 13.87 -5.36 8.71
N SER A 306 13.58 -4.09 8.95
CA SER A 306 13.29 -3.57 10.27
C SER A 306 12.08 -2.65 10.25
N ASN A 307 11.29 -2.72 11.32
CA ASN A 307 10.21 -1.78 11.60
C ASN A 307 10.65 -0.85 12.74
N PRO A 308 11.26 0.31 12.47
CA PRO A 308 11.64 1.26 13.51
C PRO A 308 10.44 2.08 14.04
N GLY A 309 9.23 1.83 13.53
CA GLY A 309 7.99 2.41 14.02
C GLY A 309 7.54 1.83 15.36
N ASN A 310 6.41 2.31 15.83
CA ASN A 310 5.77 1.93 17.11
C ASN A 310 4.42 1.23 16.93
N ALA A 311 4.02 0.89 15.70
CA ALA A 311 2.91 0.01 15.37
C ALA A 311 3.43 -1.18 14.52
N PRO A 312 2.75 -2.34 14.54
CA PRO A 312 3.08 -3.47 13.67
C PRO A 312 2.92 -3.10 12.19
N LEU A 313 3.69 -3.78 11.33
CA LEU A 313 3.58 -3.72 9.88
C LEU A 313 3.09 -5.08 9.40
N TYR A 314 2.05 -5.11 8.56
CA TYR A 314 1.41 -6.34 8.12
C TYR A 314 1.87 -6.77 6.73
N ASN A 315 1.67 -8.05 6.39
CA ASN A 315 1.84 -8.57 5.03
C ASN A 315 3.22 -8.27 4.40
N LEU A 316 4.30 -8.43 5.18
CA LEU A 316 5.65 -8.06 4.75
C LEU A 316 6.16 -8.98 3.63
N LYS A 317 6.63 -8.36 2.55
CA LYS A 317 7.24 -9.05 1.41
C LYS A 317 8.52 -8.37 0.96
N VAL A 318 9.51 -9.18 0.60
CA VAL A 318 10.76 -8.71 -0.02
C VAL A 318 10.94 -9.34 -1.39
N VAL A 319 11.15 -8.52 -2.41
CA VAL A 319 11.42 -8.94 -3.79
C VAL A 319 12.80 -8.43 -4.21
N ASP A 320 13.61 -9.32 -4.74
CA ASP A 320 14.97 -9.06 -5.23
C ASP A 320 14.99 -9.13 -6.76
N ASP A 321 15.66 -8.17 -7.40
CA ASP A 321 15.70 -8.05 -8.86
C ASP A 321 16.74 -8.95 -9.53
N ALA A 322 17.38 -9.84 -8.77
CA ALA A 322 18.45 -10.75 -9.22
C ALA A 322 19.62 -10.05 -9.94
N GLY A 323 19.82 -8.74 -9.72
CA GLY A 323 20.83 -7.94 -10.40
C GLY A 323 20.42 -7.46 -11.80
N THR A 324 19.13 -7.52 -12.12
CA THR A 324 18.58 -7.18 -13.43
C THR A 324 17.37 -6.23 -13.34
N PRO A 325 17.57 -4.93 -13.05
CA PRO A 325 16.48 -3.98 -12.78
C PRO A 325 15.42 -3.80 -13.89
N SER A 326 15.72 -4.24 -15.12
CA SER A 326 14.82 -4.12 -16.28
C SER A 326 14.19 -5.45 -16.71
N ASN A 327 14.48 -6.54 -15.99
CA ASN A 327 13.96 -7.86 -16.25
C ASN A 327 13.23 -8.33 -15.00
N THR A 328 11.90 -8.36 -15.02
CA THR A 328 11.11 -8.81 -13.86
C THR A 328 10.83 -10.31 -13.89
N VAL A 329 11.37 -11.04 -14.88
CA VAL A 329 11.08 -12.47 -15.07
C VAL A 329 11.94 -13.34 -14.16
N ASP A 330 13.12 -12.85 -13.80
CA ASP A 330 14.08 -13.49 -12.89
C ASP A 330 14.04 -12.92 -11.46
N ASP A 331 13.24 -11.89 -11.21
CA ASP A 331 12.93 -11.41 -9.86
C ASP A 331 12.45 -12.58 -8.98
N PHE A 332 12.89 -12.60 -7.73
CA PHE A 332 12.49 -13.63 -6.78
C PHE A 332 12.04 -13.01 -5.45
N THR A 333 11.12 -13.69 -4.79
CA THR A 333 10.71 -13.33 -3.42
C THR A 333 11.72 -13.91 -2.44
N VAL A 334 12.26 -13.07 -1.57
CA VAL A 334 13.19 -13.49 -0.52
C VAL A 334 12.39 -14.13 0.61
N THR A 335 12.79 -15.34 1.01
CA THR A 335 12.25 -15.96 2.22
C THR A 335 12.95 -15.38 3.45
N LEU A 336 12.17 -14.69 4.29
CA LEU A 336 12.62 -14.23 5.60
C LEU A 336 12.51 -15.41 6.58
N SER A 337 13.66 -15.86 7.10
CA SER A 337 13.79 -17.07 7.90
C SER A 337 13.50 -16.87 9.40
N SER A 338 13.37 -15.63 9.85
CA SER A 338 13.16 -15.30 11.25
C SER A 338 12.57 -13.91 11.42
N GLY A 339 11.93 -13.66 12.56
CA GLY A 339 11.54 -12.32 13.01
C GLY A 339 10.14 -11.86 12.62
N LEU A 340 9.40 -12.70 11.88
CA LEU A 340 8.00 -12.46 11.55
C LEU A 340 7.07 -13.22 12.50
N THR A 341 5.90 -12.64 12.73
CA THR A 341 4.80 -13.14 13.57
C THR A 341 3.49 -13.06 12.80
N ASP A 342 2.42 -13.57 13.40
CA ASP A 342 1.03 -13.50 12.90
C ASP A 342 0.29 -12.59 13.90
N GLU A 343 0.42 -11.27 13.71
CA GLU A 343 -0.12 -10.24 14.62
C GLU A 343 -1.62 -10.02 14.36
N ASP A 344 -2.08 -10.18 13.12
CA ASP A 344 -3.50 -10.04 12.75
C ASP A 344 -4.32 -11.34 12.84
N ASN A 345 -3.67 -12.49 13.11
CA ASN A 345 -4.28 -13.81 13.24
C ASN A 345 -4.94 -14.31 11.94
N ASP A 346 -4.43 -13.90 10.78
CA ASP A 346 -4.89 -14.41 9.48
C ASP A 346 -4.33 -15.81 9.15
N GLY A 347 -3.41 -16.31 9.99
CA GLY A 347 -2.79 -17.63 9.88
C GLY A 347 -1.45 -17.63 9.13
N PHE A 348 -0.95 -16.47 8.72
CA PHE A 348 0.34 -16.29 8.08
C PHE A 348 1.31 -15.55 8.99
N ALA A 349 2.55 -16.07 9.08
CA ALA A 349 3.61 -15.42 9.84
C ALA A 349 4.39 -14.46 8.95
N ASP A 350 3.74 -13.40 8.47
CA ASP A 350 4.31 -12.38 7.61
C ASP A 350 4.22 -10.95 8.16
N ASP A 351 3.90 -10.79 9.45
CA ASP A 351 3.87 -9.50 10.12
C ASP A 351 5.20 -9.18 10.82
N LEU A 352 5.52 -7.90 10.90
CA LEU A 352 6.71 -7.38 11.57
C LEU A 352 6.32 -6.42 12.70
N ALA A 353 6.38 -6.94 13.92
CA ALA A 353 6.10 -6.19 15.15
C ALA A 353 6.93 -4.90 15.27
N ALA A 354 6.40 -3.93 16.02
CA ALA A 354 7.07 -2.66 16.29
C ALA A 354 8.48 -2.87 16.91
N GLY A 355 9.49 -2.20 16.35
CA GLY A 355 10.89 -2.31 16.76
C GLY A 355 11.58 -3.62 16.38
N ALA A 356 10.88 -4.57 15.74
CA ALA A 356 11.43 -5.87 15.39
C ALA A 356 12.25 -5.84 14.09
N THR A 357 13.01 -6.91 13.87
CA THR A 357 13.76 -7.15 12.64
C THR A 357 13.51 -8.57 12.12
N ALA A 358 13.37 -8.68 10.80
CA ALA A 358 13.29 -9.95 10.09
C ALA A 358 14.51 -10.13 9.19
N THR A 359 15.00 -11.37 9.08
CA THR A 359 16.23 -11.66 8.33
C THR A 359 16.06 -12.79 7.34
N GLY A 360 16.70 -12.66 6.18
CA GLY A 360 16.72 -13.67 5.13
C GLY A 360 18.06 -13.70 4.41
N THR A 361 18.30 -14.76 3.65
CA THR A 361 19.51 -14.89 2.82
C THR A 361 19.21 -15.56 1.48
N ALA A 362 19.99 -15.24 0.45
CA ALA A 362 19.95 -15.91 -0.84
C ALA A 362 21.36 -16.22 -1.34
N LEU A 363 21.57 -17.41 -1.91
CA LEU A 363 22.83 -17.82 -2.52
C LEU A 363 22.74 -17.71 -4.05
N VAL A 364 23.73 -17.08 -4.68
CA VAL A 364 23.76 -16.84 -6.13
C VAL A 364 25.14 -17.14 -6.71
N THR A 365 25.19 -17.89 -7.81
CA THR A 365 26.42 -18.15 -8.57
C THR A 365 26.61 -17.11 -9.66
N LEU A 366 27.78 -16.46 -9.71
CA LEU A 366 28.04 -15.36 -10.63
C LEU A 366 28.75 -15.84 -11.89
N SER A 367 27.99 -15.98 -12.98
CA SER A 367 28.47 -16.57 -14.24
C SER A 367 29.00 -15.57 -15.27
N LYS A 368 28.98 -14.26 -14.96
CA LYS A 368 29.35 -13.19 -15.88
C LYS A 368 30.29 -12.20 -15.24
N VAL A 369 31.39 -11.88 -15.93
CA VAL A 369 32.33 -10.82 -15.55
C VAL A 369 31.68 -9.45 -15.64
N GLY A 370 32.00 -8.56 -14.71
CA GLY A 370 31.52 -7.19 -14.67
C GLY A 370 30.97 -6.78 -13.31
N THR A 371 30.27 -5.64 -13.27
CA THR A 371 29.61 -5.14 -12.06
C THR A 371 28.14 -5.53 -12.08
N ILE A 372 27.67 -6.14 -11.00
CA ILE A 372 26.28 -6.49 -10.75
C ILE A 372 25.79 -5.61 -9.61
N VAL A 373 24.78 -4.77 -9.87
CA VAL A 373 24.09 -4.00 -8.84
C VAL A 373 22.78 -4.72 -8.59
N ASN A 374 22.64 -5.31 -7.42
CA ASN A 374 21.47 -6.10 -7.06
C ASN A 374 20.57 -5.28 -6.12
N ASN A 375 19.31 -5.07 -6.50
CA ASN A 375 18.30 -4.25 -5.83
C ASN A 375 17.27 -5.16 -5.14
N ALA A 376 16.92 -4.89 -3.88
CA ALA A 376 15.82 -5.55 -3.20
C ALA A 376 14.83 -4.55 -2.61
N THR A 377 13.57 -4.73 -2.95
CA THR A 377 12.45 -3.91 -2.49
C THR A 377 11.68 -4.66 -1.40
N ALA A 378 11.54 -4.05 -0.23
CA ALA A 378 10.61 -4.49 0.79
C ALA A 378 9.29 -3.71 0.66
N THR A 379 8.17 -4.39 0.87
CA THR A 379 6.83 -3.80 0.97
C THR A 379 6.10 -4.36 2.18
N GLY A 380 5.25 -3.56 2.80
CA GLY A 380 4.33 -4.00 3.85
C GLY A 380 3.18 -3.01 3.99
N ASP A 381 2.17 -3.39 4.74
CA ASP A 381 0.90 -2.69 4.87
C ASP A 381 0.76 -2.12 6.30
N ASP A 382 0.15 -0.94 6.45
CA ASP A 382 -0.03 -0.30 7.76
C ASP A 382 -1.26 -0.82 8.54
N SER A 383 -2.21 -1.46 7.86
CA SER A 383 -3.41 -2.05 8.44
C SER A 383 -3.89 -3.26 7.64
N ILE A 384 -5.01 -3.88 8.05
CA ILE A 384 -5.59 -5.03 7.35
C ILE A 384 -6.73 -4.65 6.38
N ILE A 385 -7.57 -3.70 6.74
CA ILE A 385 -8.67 -3.20 5.89
C ILE A 385 -8.15 -1.98 5.14
N GLU A 386 -8.31 -1.92 3.82
CA GLU A 386 -7.87 -0.80 2.94
C GLU A 386 -6.43 -0.26 3.15
N PRO A 387 -5.39 -1.10 3.22
CA PRO A 387 -4.06 -0.67 3.67
C PRO A 387 -3.39 0.40 2.82
N ALA A 388 -2.65 1.29 3.49
CA ALA A 388 -1.62 2.09 2.85
C ALA A 388 -0.32 1.30 2.76
N LYS A 389 0.28 1.28 1.57
CA LYS A 389 1.51 0.51 1.31
C LYS A 389 2.77 1.28 1.67
N LEU A 390 3.57 0.70 2.53
CA LEU A 390 4.94 1.12 2.77
C LEU A 390 5.87 0.37 1.82
N ASN A 391 6.92 1.06 1.36
CA ASN A 391 8.00 0.45 0.61
C ASN A 391 9.34 1.07 1.00
N ASP A 392 10.38 0.25 0.94
CA ASP A 392 11.77 0.69 1.01
C ASP A 392 12.63 -0.20 0.13
N HIS A 393 13.81 0.28 -0.24
CA HIS A 393 14.67 -0.41 -1.18
C HIS A 393 16.14 -0.24 -0.81
N ASP A 394 16.93 -1.31 -0.93
CA ASP A 394 18.39 -1.24 -0.75
C ASP A 394 19.20 -2.08 -1.76
N ILE A 395 20.40 -1.61 -2.10
CA ILE A 395 21.28 -2.24 -3.10
C ILE A 395 22.50 -2.91 -2.47
N ALA A 396 22.93 -4.04 -3.04
CA ALA A 396 24.26 -4.59 -2.82
C ALA A 396 24.98 -4.80 -4.15
N THR A 397 26.27 -4.48 -4.21
CA THR A 397 27.07 -4.56 -5.45
C THR A 397 28.06 -5.70 -5.41
N VAL A 398 28.21 -6.42 -6.52
CA VAL A 398 29.29 -7.39 -6.70
C VAL A 398 30.11 -7.05 -7.94
N ILE A 399 31.43 -7.03 -7.78
CA ILE A 399 32.39 -6.89 -8.87
C ILE A 399 32.94 -8.27 -9.16
N VAL A 400 32.61 -8.80 -10.34
CA VAL A 400 33.05 -10.12 -10.79
C VAL A 400 34.25 -9.96 -11.70
N GLU A 401 35.41 -10.36 -11.22
CA GLU A 401 36.65 -10.37 -11.98
C GLU A 401 36.76 -11.65 -12.81
N GLY A 402 37.28 -11.53 -14.02
CA GLY A 402 37.59 -12.68 -14.84
C GLY A 402 39.05 -13.12 -14.67
N THR A 403 39.31 -14.41 -14.89
CA THR A 403 40.63 -15.02 -14.76
C THR A 403 41.24 -15.27 -16.14
N PRO A 404 42.47 -14.82 -16.40
CA PRO A 404 43.18 -15.19 -17.62
C PRO A 404 43.68 -16.64 -17.49
N SER A 405 43.49 -17.45 -18.54
CA SER A 405 44.03 -18.81 -18.60
C SER A 405 44.14 -19.27 -20.05
N TYR A 406 45.15 -20.09 -20.36
CA TYR A 406 45.34 -20.65 -21.69
C TYR A 406 45.94 -22.05 -21.63
N THR A 407 45.72 -22.81 -22.70
CA THR A 407 46.39 -24.10 -22.95
C THR A 407 47.09 -24.05 -24.30
N ILE A 408 48.19 -24.77 -24.42
CA ILE A 408 48.93 -24.92 -25.67
C ILE A 408 49.15 -26.42 -25.94
N ASP A 409 48.67 -26.88 -27.08
CA ASP A 409 48.83 -28.25 -27.55
C ASP A 409 49.65 -28.26 -28.83
N LYS A 410 50.76 -29.00 -28.85
CA LYS A 410 51.62 -29.17 -30.02
C LYS A 410 51.59 -30.62 -30.46
N THR A 411 51.18 -30.84 -31.71
CA THR A 411 51.08 -32.18 -32.32
C THR A 411 51.94 -32.27 -33.57
N VAL A 412 52.44 -33.47 -33.85
CA VAL A 412 53.01 -33.82 -35.16
C VAL A 412 51.85 -34.28 -36.05
N GLU A 413 51.67 -33.62 -37.19
CA GLU A 413 50.61 -33.94 -38.15
C GLU A 413 51.08 -34.93 -39.23
N GLY A 414 52.40 -35.06 -39.43
CA GLY A 414 52.99 -36.02 -40.36
C GLY A 414 54.45 -35.73 -40.69
N VAL A 415 55.07 -36.63 -41.45
CA VAL A 415 56.41 -36.49 -42.02
C VAL A 415 56.31 -36.58 -43.55
N THR A 416 57.13 -35.80 -44.26
CA THR A 416 57.31 -35.91 -45.71
C THR A 416 58.78 -36.04 -46.05
N ASN A 417 59.09 -36.72 -47.15
CA ASN A 417 60.46 -36.89 -47.65
C ASN A 417 61.08 -35.53 -48.05
N PRO A 418 62.40 -35.44 -48.30
CA PRO A 418 63.08 -34.19 -48.67
C PRO A 418 62.53 -33.50 -49.92
N ASP A 419 61.85 -34.23 -50.80
CA ASP A 419 61.19 -33.76 -52.03
C ASP A 419 59.71 -33.35 -51.83
N ASN A 420 59.24 -33.28 -50.58
CA ASN A 420 57.86 -33.02 -50.15
C ASN A 420 56.83 -34.10 -50.54
N SER A 421 57.28 -35.30 -50.97
CA SER A 421 56.37 -36.43 -51.16
C SER A 421 55.94 -37.02 -49.81
N PRO A 422 54.73 -37.62 -49.69
CA PRO A 422 54.32 -38.30 -48.47
C PRO A 422 55.32 -39.38 -48.07
N ASP A 423 55.72 -39.36 -46.80
CA ASP A 423 56.47 -40.46 -46.22
C ASP A 423 55.53 -41.67 -46.03
N ALA A 424 56.00 -42.87 -46.38
CA ALA A 424 55.17 -44.08 -46.40
C ALA A 424 54.94 -44.70 -45.00
N ASP A 425 55.85 -44.48 -44.05
CA ASP A 425 55.75 -45.01 -42.69
C ASP A 425 55.60 -43.90 -41.62
N GLY A 426 55.79 -42.63 -42.02
CA GLY A 426 55.54 -41.45 -41.21
C GLY A 426 56.56 -41.27 -40.08
N ILE A 427 57.73 -41.90 -40.18
CA ILE A 427 58.85 -41.68 -39.27
C ILE A 427 59.93 -40.82 -39.93
N VAL A 428 60.92 -40.40 -39.15
CA VAL A 428 62.05 -39.60 -39.62
C VAL A 428 63.25 -40.53 -39.72
N ASP A 429 63.61 -40.95 -40.93
CA ASP A 429 64.66 -41.94 -41.16
C ASP A 429 65.70 -41.55 -42.22
N GLU A 430 65.46 -40.44 -42.96
CA GLU A 430 66.44 -39.86 -43.87
C GLU A 430 66.75 -38.39 -43.59
N VAL A 431 67.97 -37.97 -43.96
CA VAL A 431 68.40 -36.59 -43.74
C VAL A 431 67.64 -35.66 -44.68
N GLY A 432 66.90 -34.72 -44.10
CA GLY A 432 66.14 -33.73 -44.83
C GLY A 432 64.65 -34.00 -44.89
N ASP A 433 64.15 -35.02 -44.19
CA ASP A 433 62.73 -35.23 -43.89
C ASP A 433 62.11 -34.00 -43.24
N ILE A 434 60.85 -33.73 -43.55
CA ILE A 434 60.12 -32.57 -43.05
C ILE A 434 59.03 -33.03 -42.09
N ILE A 435 59.16 -32.64 -40.83
CA ILE A 435 58.14 -32.90 -39.80
C ILE A 435 57.16 -31.73 -39.78
N HIS A 436 55.88 -32.02 -39.99
CA HIS A 436 54.79 -31.05 -39.93
C HIS A 436 54.23 -30.97 -38.52
N TYR A 437 54.18 -29.77 -37.94
CA TYR A 437 53.60 -29.51 -36.62
C TYR A 437 52.38 -28.62 -36.70
N LYS A 438 51.45 -28.88 -35.78
CA LYS A 438 50.31 -28.03 -35.47
C LYS A 438 50.39 -27.60 -34.01
N ILE A 439 50.20 -26.32 -33.76
CA ILE A 439 50.19 -25.71 -32.42
C ILE A 439 48.82 -25.07 -32.22
N ALA A 440 48.02 -25.57 -31.29
CA ALA A 440 46.75 -24.99 -30.91
C ALA A 440 46.89 -24.26 -29.57
N VAL A 441 46.62 -22.97 -29.55
CA VAL A 441 46.54 -22.16 -28.32
C VAL A 441 45.08 -21.84 -28.05
N SER A 442 44.54 -22.31 -26.92
CA SER A 442 43.15 -22.09 -26.53
C SER A 442 43.07 -21.20 -25.29
N ASN A 443 42.19 -20.20 -25.30
CA ASN A 443 41.89 -19.43 -24.08
C ASN A 443 40.87 -20.21 -23.23
N LYS A 444 41.33 -20.67 -22.07
CA LYS A 444 40.52 -21.38 -21.07
C LYS A 444 40.08 -20.47 -19.91
N GLY A 445 40.46 -19.20 -19.95
CA GLY A 445 40.05 -18.18 -19.01
C GLY A 445 38.68 -17.59 -19.34
N SER A 446 38.25 -16.64 -18.51
CA SER A 446 36.98 -15.92 -18.67
C SER A 446 37.13 -14.51 -19.20
N VAL A 447 38.35 -14.08 -19.49
CA VAL A 447 38.67 -12.80 -20.11
C VAL A 447 39.43 -12.99 -21.41
N PRO A 448 39.25 -12.09 -22.40
CA PRO A 448 40.03 -12.11 -23.63
C PRO A 448 41.53 -11.89 -23.34
N LEU A 449 42.38 -12.63 -24.06
CA LEU A 449 43.82 -12.44 -24.03
C LEU A 449 44.25 -11.57 -25.21
N THR A 450 44.99 -10.49 -24.93
CA THR A 450 45.53 -9.58 -25.95
C THR A 450 47.04 -9.74 -26.04
N ASN A 451 47.63 -9.30 -27.16
CA ASN A 451 49.08 -9.42 -27.42
C ASN A 451 49.61 -10.87 -27.32
N VAL A 452 48.76 -11.84 -27.69
CA VAL A 452 49.14 -13.25 -27.72
C VAL A 452 50.16 -13.46 -28.83
N THR A 453 51.36 -13.92 -28.45
CA THR A 453 52.44 -14.25 -29.38
C THR A 453 52.85 -15.71 -29.19
N VAL A 454 52.95 -16.44 -30.29
CA VAL A 454 53.35 -17.86 -30.28
C VAL A 454 54.66 -17.98 -31.03
N THR A 455 55.66 -18.54 -30.37
CA THR A 455 56.99 -18.74 -30.95
C THR A 455 57.45 -20.16 -30.66
N ASP A 456 58.19 -20.72 -31.61
CA ASP A 456 58.84 -22.01 -31.44
C ASP A 456 60.29 -21.88 -31.93
N PRO A 457 61.30 -22.05 -31.06
CA PRO A 457 62.70 -21.85 -31.43
C PRO A 457 63.19 -22.76 -32.57
N LEU A 458 62.56 -23.91 -32.78
CA LEU A 458 62.96 -24.91 -33.77
C LEU A 458 62.20 -24.77 -35.09
N LEU A 459 60.91 -24.36 -35.04
CA LEU A 459 60.10 -24.16 -36.25
C LEU A 459 60.29 -22.78 -36.89
N GLY A 460 60.89 -21.83 -36.17
CA GLY A 460 61.09 -20.47 -36.69
C GLY A 460 59.76 -19.73 -36.89
N THR A 461 59.51 -19.24 -38.12
CA THR A 461 58.29 -18.52 -38.45
C THR A 461 57.11 -19.49 -38.60
N LEU A 462 56.12 -19.36 -37.73
CA LEU A 462 54.87 -20.11 -37.80
C LEU A 462 53.90 -19.48 -38.81
N ASN A 463 53.11 -20.31 -39.47
CA ASN A 463 51.98 -19.88 -40.32
C ASN A 463 50.69 -19.86 -39.47
N GLY A 464 49.81 -18.89 -39.70
CA GLY A 464 48.58 -18.68 -38.94
C GLY A 464 48.55 -17.32 -38.20
N PRO A 465 47.69 -17.15 -37.18
CA PRO A 465 46.73 -18.14 -36.69
C PRO A 465 45.56 -18.33 -37.65
N THR A 466 45.04 -19.55 -37.72
CA THR A 466 43.65 -19.80 -38.14
C THR A 466 42.77 -19.89 -36.90
N GLY A 467 41.49 -19.53 -37.03
CA GLY A 467 40.56 -19.51 -35.91
C GLY A 467 40.53 -18.20 -35.11
N ASP A 468 41.24 -17.16 -35.55
CA ASP A 468 41.15 -15.78 -35.04
C ASP A 468 39.85 -15.13 -35.52
N ASN A 469 38.83 -15.17 -34.66
CA ASN A 469 37.50 -14.63 -34.93
C ASN A 469 37.44 -13.15 -34.56
N ALA A 470 36.51 -12.41 -35.19
CA ALA A 470 36.31 -11.01 -34.82
C ALA A 470 35.84 -10.90 -33.34
N PRO A 471 36.39 -9.95 -32.54
CA PRO A 471 37.44 -9.00 -32.90
C PRO A 471 38.82 -9.65 -33.05
N VAL A 472 39.45 -9.44 -34.22
CA VAL A 472 40.74 -10.07 -34.60
C VAL A 472 41.90 -9.57 -33.74
N ASN A 473 42.94 -10.39 -33.60
CA ASN A 473 44.10 -10.19 -32.71
C ASN A 473 43.76 -10.19 -31.21
N ILE A 474 42.60 -10.73 -30.84
CA ILE A 474 42.17 -10.93 -29.46
C ILE A 474 41.74 -12.38 -29.34
N LEU A 475 42.44 -13.17 -28.52
CA LEU A 475 42.04 -14.55 -28.26
C LEU A 475 40.92 -14.53 -27.19
N ASN A 476 39.67 -14.52 -27.65
CA ASN A 476 38.48 -14.44 -26.81
C ASN A 476 38.32 -15.67 -25.92
N ALA A 477 37.55 -15.54 -24.83
CA ALA A 477 37.26 -16.69 -23.96
C ALA A 477 36.60 -17.83 -24.74
N GLY A 478 37.15 -19.05 -24.62
CA GLY A 478 36.71 -20.23 -25.37
C GLY A 478 37.24 -20.34 -26.81
N GLU A 479 37.92 -19.31 -27.33
CA GLU A 479 38.52 -19.32 -28.66
C GLU A 479 39.80 -20.16 -28.72
N SER A 480 40.15 -20.66 -29.92
CA SER A 480 41.40 -21.37 -30.17
C SER A 480 42.07 -20.89 -31.46
N TRP A 481 43.33 -20.50 -31.35
CA TRP A 481 44.19 -20.14 -32.47
C TRP A 481 45.09 -21.31 -32.85
N VAL A 482 45.11 -21.64 -34.15
CA VAL A 482 45.91 -22.74 -34.67
C VAL A 482 47.01 -22.21 -35.58
N PHE A 483 48.24 -22.58 -35.26
CA PHE A 483 49.44 -22.30 -36.03
C PHE A 483 50.02 -23.59 -36.61
N THR A 484 50.68 -23.49 -37.76
CA THR A 484 51.43 -24.61 -38.35
C THR A 484 52.89 -24.21 -38.58
N GLY A 485 53.79 -25.17 -38.44
CA GLY A 485 55.21 -24.97 -38.66
C GLY A 485 55.88 -26.29 -39.04
N ASN A 486 57.00 -26.21 -39.74
CA ASN A 486 57.72 -27.39 -40.21
C ASN A 486 59.18 -27.30 -39.78
N ILE A 487 59.80 -28.44 -39.50
CA ILE A 487 61.27 -28.54 -39.36
C ILE A 487 61.79 -29.57 -40.35
N ARG A 488 63.02 -29.33 -40.83
CA ARG A 488 63.76 -30.18 -41.77
C ARG A 488 65.04 -30.68 -41.12
#